data_AF-A0A1S8CT43-F1
#
_entry.id   AF-A0A1S8CT43-F1
#
_cell.length_a   1.000
_cell.length_b   1.000
_cell.length_c   1.000
_cell.angle_alpha   90.00
_cell.angle_beta   90.00
_cell.angle_gamma   90.00
#
_symmetry.space_group_name_H-M   'P 1'
#
loop_
_entity.id
_entity.type
_entity.pdbx_description
1 polymer ?
#
loop_
_entity_poly.entity_id
_entity_poly.type
_entity_poly.pdbx_seq_one_letter_code
_entity_poly.pdbx_strand_id
1 'polypeptide(L)'
;MIYSFKLNFAIAICAFGLGYFAAQFKANQPLDSSDPPKDVIQSPLEKISTDNASHTTAVLNNIVQAEQSGKLINQSNVTDIQNIVAKAPEQTINTYLKKAFPNADLSGIKDKRQFTNRLINELSDIDKIENKLSGQLAVSSNQLMPRQSENLAQVYKSQEIFAHFDTMGKFPQDSQVFVRWVNRDTGEILLFTPTTVNAGSQQNWTSFSPDKGWKAGNYDVKYYQMNNDLTPIAQTSFTIKQVIQ
;
A
#
# COMPACT_ATOMS: atom_id res chain seq x y z
N MET A 1 -19.45 2.99 -17.19
CA MET A 1 -19.52 3.77 -15.94
C MET A 1 -18.07 3.97 -15.51
N ILE A 2 -17.52 5.16 -15.75
CA ILE A 2 -16.07 5.45 -15.60
C ILE A 2 -15.85 5.82 -14.14
N TYR A 3 -15.27 4.91 -13.36
CA TYR A 3 -14.85 5.20 -11.99
C TYR A 3 -13.48 5.87 -12.05
N SER A 4 -13.43 7.18 -11.79
CA SER A 4 -12.18 7.89 -11.53
C SER A 4 -11.54 7.29 -10.27
N PHE A 5 -10.51 6.47 -10.46
CA PHE A 5 -9.75 5.83 -9.40
C PHE A 5 -8.85 6.88 -8.75
N LYS A 6 -9.42 7.66 -7.83
CA LYS A 6 -8.60 8.50 -6.94
C LYS A 6 -7.69 7.58 -6.16
N LEU A 7 -6.39 7.78 -6.34
CA LEU A 7 -5.27 7.10 -5.70
C LEU A 7 -5.57 6.90 -4.20
N ASN A 8 -5.96 5.69 -3.79
CA ASN A 8 -6.16 5.29 -2.39
C ASN A 8 -4.81 5.08 -1.68
N PHE A 9 -3.84 5.97 -1.88
CA PHE A 9 -2.55 5.97 -1.18
C PHE A 9 -2.70 6.37 0.30
N ALA A 10 -3.78 7.09 0.60
CA ALA A 10 -3.89 7.96 1.76
C ALA A 10 -3.94 7.28 3.14
N ILE A 11 -3.94 5.94 3.26
CA ILE A 11 -4.35 5.38 4.55
C ILE A 11 -3.80 4.01 4.93
N ALA A 12 -2.97 3.34 4.11
CA ALA A 12 -2.14 2.25 4.64
C ALA A 12 -0.93 2.83 5.40
N ILE A 13 -0.45 4.01 5.00
CA ILE A 13 0.81 4.62 5.47
C ILE A 13 0.55 5.79 6.43
N CYS A 14 -0.47 6.63 6.19
CA CYS A 14 -0.84 7.76 7.09
C CYS A 14 -1.40 7.32 8.45
N ALA A 15 -1.69 6.03 8.57
CA ALA A 15 -2.60 5.54 9.57
C ALA A 15 -1.81 5.11 10.82
N PHE A 16 -0.74 4.34 10.69
CA PHE A 16 0.13 4.02 11.83
C PHE A 16 0.91 5.21 12.38
N GLY A 17 1.21 6.18 11.52
CA GLY A 17 1.94 7.36 11.87
C GLY A 17 1.19 8.39 12.72
N LEU A 18 -0.08 8.67 12.40
CA LEU A 18 -0.73 9.90 12.88
C LEU A 18 -1.65 9.73 14.09
N GLY A 19 -2.16 8.54 14.41
CA GLY A 19 -3.09 8.42 15.55
C GLY A 19 -2.55 7.80 16.83
N TYR A 20 -1.29 7.34 16.88
CA TYR A 20 -0.64 7.04 18.17
C TYR A 20 -0.47 8.31 19.02
N PHE A 21 -0.23 9.47 18.39
CA PHE A 21 -0.02 10.74 19.09
C PHE A 21 -1.30 11.54 19.36
N ALA A 22 -2.38 11.39 18.60
CA ALA A 22 -3.66 12.01 18.95
C ALA A 22 -4.26 11.47 20.26
N ALA A 23 -3.91 10.24 20.65
CA ALA A 23 -4.30 9.64 21.93
C ALA A 23 -3.37 10.05 23.09
N GLN A 24 -2.06 10.19 22.84
CA GLN A 24 -1.08 10.68 23.84
C GLN A 24 -1.24 12.18 24.13
N PHE A 25 -1.57 13.01 23.14
CA PHE A 25 -1.84 14.44 23.36
C PHE A 25 -3.13 14.69 24.15
N LYS A 26 -4.16 13.84 24.00
CA LYS A 26 -5.39 13.92 24.81
C LYS A 26 -5.21 13.36 26.22
N ALA A 27 -4.31 12.39 26.42
CA ALA A 27 -4.01 11.84 27.75
C ALA A 27 -3.19 12.82 28.63
N ASN A 28 -2.50 13.77 28.02
CA ASN A 28 -1.71 14.80 28.71
C ASN A 28 -2.37 16.19 28.72
N GLN A 29 -3.65 16.30 28.37
CA GLN A 29 -4.40 17.52 28.69
C GLN A 29 -4.81 17.46 30.17
N PRO A 30 -4.35 18.41 31.01
CA PRO A 30 -4.87 18.52 32.36
C PRO A 30 -6.36 18.87 32.29
N LEU A 31 -7.17 18.18 33.11
CA LEU A 31 -8.50 18.65 33.46
C LEU A 31 -8.36 20.01 34.17
N ASP A 32 -8.93 21.00 33.52
CA ASP A 32 -9.62 22.21 34.04
C ASP A 32 -8.96 23.14 35.07
N SER A 33 -9.29 24.41 34.86
CA SER A 33 -9.13 25.64 35.64
C SER A 33 -8.83 25.59 37.16
N SER A 34 -8.07 26.62 37.60
CA SER A 34 -7.93 27.25 38.94
C SER A 34 -6.58 27.03 39.65
N ASP A 35 -5.92 28.13 40.01
CA ASP A 35 -4.63 28.23 40.72
C ASP A 35 -4.87 28.57 42.23
N PRO A 36 -3.89 28.54 43.16
CA PRO A 36 -3.22 27.39 43.83
C PRO A 36 -3.32 27.48 45.39
N PRO A 37 -2.63 26.66 46.26
CA PRO A 37 -1.19 26.85 46.56
C PRO A 37 -0.34 25.63 47.04
N LYS A 38 0.96 25.73 46.73
CA LYS A 38 2.19 25.38 47.50
C LYS A 38 2.54 23.96 48.00
N ASP A 39 3.82 23.68 47.72
CA ASP A 39 4.80 22.82 48.37
C ASP A 39 4.93 21.34 47.97
N VAL A 40 6.22 20.97 47.88
CA VAL A 40 6.83 19.64 48.08
C VAL A 40 7.36 18.91 46.82
N ILE A 41 8.66 19.15 46.60
CA ILE A 41 9.73 18.21 46.20
C ILE A 41 9.88 17.87 44.70
N GLN A 42 10.90 18.51 44.12
CA GLN A 42 11.61 18.10 42.92
C GLN A 42 12.15 16.67 43.08
N SER A 43 11.76 15.77 42.18
CA SER A 43 12.48 14.53 41.86
C SER A 43 12.97 14.60 40.41
N PRO A 44 14.24 14.25 40.11
CA PRO A 44 14.82 14.41 38.78
C PRO A 44 14.39 13.25 37.88
N LEU A 45 13.40 13.49 37.02
CA LEU A 45 13.00 12.59 35.94
C LEU A 45 12.88 13.39 34.63
N GLU A 46 13.98 14.02 34.22
CA GLU A 46 14.12 14.59 32.87
C GLU A 46 15.39 14.08 32.22
N LYS A 47 15.22 13.12 31.27
CA LYS A 47 16.01 12.95 30.02
C LYS A 47 15.76 11.58 29.35
N ILE A 48 14.51 11.24 29.00
CA ILE A 48 14.26 10.05 28.14
C ILE A 48 13.33 10.35 26.93
N SER A 49 12.71 11.52 26.81
CA SER A 49 11.55 11.64 25.90
C SER A 49 11.72 12.51 24.65
N THR A 50 12.86 13.17 24.42
CA THR A 50 13.01 14.16 23.32
C THR A 50 13.51 13.58 21.99
N ASP A 51 14.35 12.55 22.01
CA ASP A 51 14.95 11.99 20.78
C ASP A 51 13.95 11.12 19.98
N ASN A 52 13.12 10.34 20.69
CA ASN A 52 12.16 9.44 20.05
C ASN A 52 11.02 10.20 19.33
N ALA A 53 10.61 11.36 19.85
CA ALA A 53 9.56 12.19 19.26
C ALA A 53 10.05 12.91 17.98
N SER A 54 11.30 13.36 17.96
CA SER A 54 11.90 14.02 16.79
C SER A 54 12.13 13.04 15.64
N HIS A 55 12.59 11.82 15.94
CA HIS A 55 12.80 10.78 14.95
C HIS A 55 11.49 10.29 14.33
N THR A 56 10.46 10.06 15.14
CA THR A 56 9.13 9.68 14.63
C THR A 56 8.48 10.77 13.78
N THR A 57 8.67 12.05 14.11
CA THR A 57 8.20 13.17 13.28
C THR A 57 8.90 13.23 11.93
N ALA A 58 10.20 12.93 11.87
CA ALA A 58 10.94 12.85 10.60
C ALA A 58 10.46 11.71 9.71
N VAL A 59 10.22 10.53 10.29
CA VAL A 59 9.66 9.35 9.59
C VAL A 59 8.27 9.67 9.04
N LEU A 60 7.44 10.37 9.81
CA LEU A 60 6.12 10.82 9.39
C LEU A 60 6.16 11.80 8.21
N ASN A 61 7.08 12.75 8.24
CA ASN A 61 7.25 13.69 7.15
C ASN A 61 7.71 12.99 5.86
N ASN A 62 8.62 12.00 5.97
CA ASN A 62 9.05 11.20 4.82
C ASN A 62 7.92 10.35 4.24
N ILE A 63 7.04 9.81 5.09
CA ILE A 63 5.83 9.08 4.71
C ILE A 63 4.85 9.99 3.95
N VAL A 64 4.60 11.18 4.48
CA VAL A 64 3.71 12.18 3.85
C VAL A 64 4.30 12.67 2.52
N GLN A 65 5.63 12.80 2.42
CA GLN A 65 6.27 13.13 1.15
C GLN A 65 6.22 11.97 0.14
N ALA A 66 6.37 10.72 0.59
CA ALA A 66 6.17 9.54 -0.27
C ALA A 66 4.73 9.47 -0.78
N GLU A 67 3.74 9.83 0.05
CA GLU A 67 2.35 10.01 -0.34
C GLU A 67 2.17 11.08 -1.42
N GLN A 68 2.66 12.29 -1.17
CA GLN A 68 2.51 13.40 -2.13
C GLN A 68 3.23 13.13 -3.44
N SER A 69 4.34 12.39 -3.40
CA SER A 69 5.11 12.05 -4.60
C SER A 69 4.62 10.79 -5.30
N GLY A 70 3.80 9.95 -4.65
CA GLY A 70 3.37 8.65 -5.16
C GLY A 70 4.54 7.68 -5.35
N LYS A 71 5.63 7.83 -4.59
CA LYS A 71 6.84 7.03 -4.74
C LYS A 71 7.00 6.00 -3.63
N LEU A 72 7.78 4.96 -3.91
CA LEU A 72 8.21 3.97 -2.92
C LEU A 72 8.96 4.63 -1.74
N ILE A 73 8.81 4.04 -0.56
CA ILE A 73 9.47 4.48 0.66
C ILE A 73 10.89 3.90 0.78
N ASN A 74 11.84 4.68 1.30
CA ASN A 74 13.19 4.20 1.59
C ASN A 74 13.17 3.13 2.71
N GLN A 75 14.06 2.13 2.63
CA GLN A 75 14.23 1.06 3.61
C GLN A 75 14.43 1.56 5.05
N SER A 76 15.14 2.68 5.26
CA SER A 76 15.28 3.23 6.62
C SER A 76 13.93 3.56 7.25
N ASN A 77 13.01 4.13 6.47
CA ASN A 77 11.65 4.45 6.93
C ASN A 77 10.82 3.18 7.15
N VAL A 78 11.07 2.10 6.41
CA VAL A 78 10.36 0.82 6.57
C VAL A 78 10.53 0.27 7.97
N THR A 79 11.77 0.21 8.46
CA THR A 79 12.07 -0.31 9.81
C THR A 79 11.36 0.50 10.89
N ASP A 80 11.35 1.83 10.75
CA ASP A 80 10.69 2.71 11.71
C ASP A 80 9.17 2.55 11.70
N ILE A 81 8.56 2.45 10.52
CA ILE A 81 7.12 2.20 10.39
C ILE A 81 6.78 0.83 11.01
N GLN A 82 7.57 -0.21 10.75
CA GLN A 82 7.36 -1.53 11.31
C GLN A 82 7.48 -1.54 12.84
N ASN A 83 8.39 -0.75 13.41
CA ASN A 83 8.49 -0.57 14.86
C ASN A 83 7.25 0.10 15.46
N ILE A 84 6.67 1.09 14.76
CA ILE A 84 5.40 1.71 15.16
C ILE A 84 4.26 0.69 15.05
N VAL A 85 4.19 -0.04 13.94
CA VAL A 85 3.20 -1.11 13.73
C VAL A 85 3.31 -2.17 14.82
N ALA A 86 4.50 -2.58 15.24
CA ALA A 86 4.69 -3.58 16.29
C ALA A 86 4.10 -3.16 17.65
N LYS A 87 4.14 -1.86 17.97
CA LYS A 87 3.67 -1.30 19.25
C LYS A 87 2.20 -0.85 19.23
N ALA A 88 1.59 -0.74 18.06
CA ALA A 88 0.21 -0.26 17.93
C ALA A 88 -0.81 -1.27 18.48
N PRO A 89 -1.87 -0.83 19.19
CA PRO A 89 -2.99 -1.70 19.56
C PRO A 89 -3.67 -2.30 18.32
N GLU A 90 -4.21 -3.52 18.41
CA GLU A 90 -4.84 -4.19 17.26
C GLU A 90 -6.05 -3.41 16.71
N GLN A 91 -6.89 -2.83 17.59
CA GLN A 91 -8.02 -2.00 17.18
C GLN A 91 -7.58 -0.80 16.32
N THR A 92 -6.41 -0.24 16.64
CA THR A 92 -5.79 0.85 15.90
C THR A 92 -5.41 0.39 14.49
N ILE A 93 -4.77 -0.78 14.36
CA ILE A 93 -4.46 -1.42 13.06
C ILE A 93 -5.72 -1.59 12.21
N ASN A 94 -6.77 -2.14 12.82
CA ASN A 94 -8.02 -2.45 12.11
C ASN A 94 -8.70 -1.19 11.59
N THR A 95 -8.74 -0.14 12.41
CA THR A 95 -9.27 1.18 12.03
C THR A 95 -8.54 1.73 10.82
N TYR A 96 -7.22 1.56 10.78
CA TYR A 96 -6.37 2.09 9.74
C TYR A 96 -6.47 1.34 8.42
N LEU A 97 -6.41 0.01 8.46
CA LEU A 97 -6.65 -0.80 7.28
C LEU A 97 -8.05 -0.56 6.71
N LYS A 98 -9.07 -0.41 7.57
CA LYS A 98 -10.44 -0.11 7.12
C LYS A 98 -10.55 1.28 6.51
N LYS A 99 -9.83 2.27 7.04
CA LYS A 99 -9.78 3.57 6.39
C LYS A 99 -9.12 3.44 5.01
N ALA A 100 -7.97 2.74 4.89
CA ALA A 100 -7.23 2.53 3.62
C ALA A 100 -7.99 1.86 2.53
N PHE A 101 -8.70 0.83 2.93
CA PHE A 101 -9.41 -0.01 2.01
C PHE A 101 -10.86 -0.05 2.50
N PRO A 102 -11.59 1.08 2.37
CA PRO A 102 -12.93 1.22 2.94
C PRO A 102 -13.90 0.20 2.36
N ASN A 103 -13.69 -0.18 1.11
CA ASN A 103 -14.51 -1.13 0.37
C ASN A 103 -13.94 -2.55 0.35
N ALA A 104 -12.78 -2.79 0.98
CA ALA A 104 -12.21 -4.13 1.06
C ALA A 104 -12.84 -4.94 2.19
N ASP A 105 -12.97 -6.23 1.94
CA ASP A 105 -13.24 -7.23 2.96
C ASP A 105 -11.90 -7.72 3.53
N LEU A 106 -11.67 -7.40 4.80
CA LEU A 106 -10.47 -7.78 5.54
C LEU A 106 -10.77 -8.83 6.60
N SER A 107 -11.96 -9.45 6.57
CA SER A 107 -12.40 -10.44 7.55
C SER A 107 -11.58 -11.72 7.47
N GLY A 108 -11.18 -12.14 6.26
CA GLY A 108 -10.33 -13.31 6.02
C GLY A 108 -8.88 -13.18 6.53
N ILE A 109 -8.42 -11.95 6.77
CA ILE A 109 -7.08 -11.68 7.30
C ILE A 109 -7.10 -11.79 8.83
N LYS A 110 -6.54 -12.87 9.35
CA LYS A 110 -6.48 -13.16 10.80
C LYS A 110 -5.46 -12.30 11.51
N ASP A 111 -4.25 -12.19 10.96
CA ASP A 111 -3.19 -11.34 11.50
C ASP A 111 -3.04 -10.09 10.64
N LYS A 112 -3.79 -9.05 11.03
CA LYS A 112 -3.80 -7.76 10.36
C LYS A 112 -2.50 -6.97 10.56
N ARG A 113 -1.73 -7.26 11.63
CA ARG A 113 -0.42 -6.66 11.87
C ARG A 113 0.61 -7.21 10.91
N GLN A 114 0.65 -8.53 10.74
CA GLN A 114 1.50 -9.19 9.76
C GLN A 114 1.16 -8.71 8.35
N PHE A 115 -0.12 -8.68 7.98
CA PHE A 115 -0.57 -8.15 6.70
C PHE A 115 -0.09 -6.70 6.47
N THR A 116 -0.23 -5.84 7.48
CA THR A 116 0.27 -4.45 7.41
C THR A 116 1.78 -4.41 7.16
N ASN A 117 2.56 -5.19 7.90
CA ASN A 117 4.01 -5.25 7.72
C ASN A 117 4.39 -5.72 6.30
N ARG A 118 3.64 -6.67 5.73
CA ARG A 118 3.82 -7.12 4.35
C ARG A 118 3.51 -6.02 3.34
N LEU A 119 2.43 -5.27 3.52
CA LEU A 119 2.12 -4.11 2.68
C LEU A 119 3.26 -3.08 2.69
N ILE A 120 3.81 -2.77 3.86
CA ILE A 120 4.92 -1.80 4.00
C ILE A 120 6.16 -2.30 3.25
N ASN A 121 6.48 -3.60 3.33
CA ASN A 121 7.61 -4.17 2.59
C ASN A 121 7.43 -4.01 1.07
N GLU A 122 6.24 -4.30 0.54
CA GLU A 122 5.94 -4.13 -0.90
C GLU A 122 5.97 -2.66 -1.36
N LEU A 123 5.85 -1.70 -0.44
CA LEU A 123 6.01 -0.27 -0.72
C LEU A 123 7.48 0.18 -0.74
N SER A 124 8.43 -0.71 -0.48
CA SER A 124 9.87 -0.40 -0.51
C SER A 124 10.66 -1.21 -1.53
N ASP A 125 10.17 -2.38 -1.92
CA ASP A 125 10.92 -3.33 -2.73
C ASP A 125 10.51 -3.25 -4.21
N ILE A 126 11.41 -2.79 -5.07
CA ILE A 126 11.17 -2.65 -6.52
C ILE A 126 11.57 -3.91 -7.29
N ASP A 127 12.53 -4.69 -6.77
CA ASP A 127 13.30 -5.66 -7.57
C ASP A 127 12.98 -7.12 -7.23
N LYS A 128 12.06 -7.36 -6.31
CA LYS A 128 11.71 -8.73 -5.91
C LYS A 128 10.88 -9.46 -6.95
N ILE A 129 11.59 -10.17 -7.83
CA ILE A 129 11.04 -11.20 -8.71
C ILE A 129 10.74 -12.44 -7.88
N GLU A 130 9.46 -12.80 -7.81
CA GLU A 130 9.02 -14.01 -7.12
C GLU A 130 9.29 -15.26 -7.96
N ASN A 131 9.96 -16.25 -7.36
CA ASN A 131 10.37 -17.49 -8.04
C ASN A 131 9.31 -18.60 -7.98
N LYS A 132 8.27 -18.44 -7.16
CA LYS A 132 7.19 -19.42 -6.97
C LYS A 132 5.85 -18.72 -7.01
N LEU A 133 5.21 -18.77 -8.18
CA LEU A 133 3.90 -18.17 -8.43
C LEU A 133 2.87 -19.28 -8.64
N SER A 134 1.67 -19.08 -8.11
CA SER A 134 0.56 -20.03 -8.24
C SER A 134 -0.31 -19.77 -9.47
N GLY A 135 -0.17 -18.61 -10.10
CA GLY A 135 -0.94 -18.19 -11.27
C GLY A 135 -0.08 -17.57 -12.36
N GLN A 136 -0.74 -17.10 -13.41
CA GLN A 136 -0.14 -16.45 -14.57
C GLN A 136 -0.71 -15.05 -14.74
N LEU A 137 0.07 -14.17 -15.36
CA LEU A 137 -0.33 -12.79 -15.63
C LEU A 137 0.05 -12.43 -17.06
N ALA A 138 -0.89 -11.84 -17.79
CA ALA A 138 -0.65 -11.27 -19.11
C ALA A 138 -1.21 -9.84 -19.18
N VAL A 139 -0.49 -8.95 -19.85
CA VAL A 139 -0.96 -7.56 -20.06
C VAL A 139 -1.45 -7.35 -21.49
N SER A 140 -2.49 -6.54 -21.65
CA SER A 140 -3.01 -6.16 -22.96
C SER A 140 -3.68 -4.79 -22.95
N SER A 141 -3.97 -4.31 -24.15
CA SER A 141 -4.80 -3.14 -24.40
C SER A 141 -6.30 -3.46 -24.47
N ASN A 142 -6.70 -4.70 -24.20
CA ASN A 142 -8.07 -5.19 -24.36
C ASN A 142 -8.56 -5.96 -23.11
N GLN A 143 -9.86 -5.95 -22.87
CA GLN A 143 -10.52 -6.72 -21.81
C GLN A 143 -10.51 -8.23 -22.03
N LEU A 144 -10.27 -8.69 -23.27
CA LEU A 144 -10.12 -10.12 -23.55
C LEU A 144 -8.72 -10.57 -23.14
N MET A 145 -8.66 -11.60 -22.29
CA MET A 145 -7.39 -12.17 -21.83
C MET A 145 -6.59 -12.71 -23.02
N PRO A 146 -5.39 -12.18 -23.28
CA PRO A 146 -4.56 -12.68 -24.36
C PRO A 146 -3.89 -13.99 -23.94
N ARG A 147 -3.46 -14.81 -24.91
CA ARG A 147 -2.68 -16.04 -24.62
C ARG A 147 -1.30 -15.74 -24.04
N GLN A 148 -0.75 -14.57 -24.35
CA GLN A 148 0.53 -14.05 -23.89
C GLN A 148 0.44 -12.53 -23.80
N SER A 149 1.31 -11.89 -23.00
CA SER A 149 1.35 -10.42 -22.93
C SER A 149 1.50 -9.80 -24.30
N GLU A 150 0.69 -8.77 -24.58
CA GLU A 150 0.85 -7.93 -25.76
C GLU A 150 2.11 -7.09 -25.67
N ASN A 151 2.61 -6.69 -26.83
CA ASN A 151 3.72 -5.74 -26.90
C ASN A 151 3.19 -4.32 -26.65
N LEU A 152 3.48 -3.78 -25.47
CA LEU A 152 3.08 -2.44 -25.04
C LEU A 152 4.19 -1.38 -25.24
N ALA A 153 5.13 -1.62 -26.17
CA ALA A 153 6.22 -0.67 -26.46
C ALA A 153 5.72 0.71 -26.92
N GLN A 154 4.53 0.79 -27.50
CA GLN A 154 3.88 2.03 -27.88
C GLN A 154 2.46 2.05 -27.32
N VAL A 155 2.13 3.08 -26.55
CA VAL A 155 0.79 3.27 -25.99
C VAL A 155 0.33 4.70 -26.16
N TYR A 156 -0.97 4.94 -26.27
CA TYR A 156 -1.52 6.29 -26.16
C TYR A 156 -1.43 6.80 -24.73
N LYS A 157 -1.32 8.13 -24.58
CA LYS A 157 -1.17 8.80 -23.28
C LYS A 157 -2.17 8.34 -22.24
N SER A 158 -3.44 8.22 -22.60
CA SER A 158 -4.53 7.80 -21.71
C SER A 158 -5.05 6.39 -22.03
N GLN A 159 -4.21 5.55 -22.63
CA GLN A 159 -4.60 4.18 -22.97
C GLN A 159 -4.85 3.38 -21.70
N GLU A 160 -6.00 2.73 -21.62
CA GLU A 160 -6.26 1.77 -20.55
C GLU A 160 -5.47 0.48 -20.82
N ILE A 161 -4.70 0.03 -19.83
CA ILE A 161 -3.95 -1.23 -19.87
C ILE A 161 -4.60 -2.20 -18.89
N PHE A 162 -4.82 -3.43 -19.34
CA PHE A 162 -5.42 -4.51 -18.58
C PHE A 162 -4.34 -5.48 -18.15
N ALA A 163 -4.23 -5.75 -16.85
CA ALA A 163 -3.47 -6.87 -16.32
C ALA A 163 -4.42 -8.02 -16.04
N HIS A 164 -4.39 -9.02 -16.91
CA HIS A 164 -5.15 -10.26 -16.77
C HIS A 164 -4.38 -11.21 -15.89
N PHE A 165 -5.07 -11.87 -14.96
CA PHE A 165 -4.48 -12.95 -14.19
C PHE A 165 -5.39 -14.17 -14.16
N ASP A 166 -4.75 -15.33 -14.22
CA ASP A 166 -5.37 -16.64 -14.10
C ASP A 166 -4.78 -17.35 -12.88
N THR A 167 -5.65 -17.76 -11.96
CA THR A 167 -5.27 -18.45 -10.72
C THR A 167 -5.04 -19.94 -10.92
N MET A 168 -5.24 -20.46 -12.14
CA MET A 168 -5.10 -21.87 -12.53
C MET A 168 -5.89 -22.81 -11.61
N GLY A 169 -7.01 -22.34 -11.06
CA GLY A 169 -7.89 -23.10 -10.17
C GLY A 169 -7.34 -23.34 -8.75
N LYS A 170 -6.29 -22.63 -8.33
CA LYS A 170 -5.60 -22.85 -7.04
C LYS A 170 -6.02 -21.89 -5.90
N PHE A 171 -7.03 -21.05 -6.12
CA PHE A 171 -7.38 -20.02 -5.14
C PHE A 171 -8.33 -20.56 -4.06
N PRO A 172 -8.08 -20.27 -2.76
CA PRO A 172 -9.16 -20.33 -1.77
C PRO A 172 -10.28 -19.35 -2.18
N GLN A 173 -11.51 -19.54 -1.72
CA GLN A 173 -12.73 -18.84 -2.20
C GLN A 173 -12.78 -17.30 -1.96
N ASP A 174 -11.66 -16.62 -1.81
CA ASP A 174 -11.65 -15.19 -1.55
C ASP A 174 -12.17 -14.46 -2.80
N SER A 175 -13.07 -13.53 -2.59
CA SER A 175 -13.63 -12.68 -3.66
C SER A 175 -12.72 -11.49 -3.98
N GLN A 176 -11.52 -11.43 -3.40
CA GLN A 176 -10.60 -10.31 -3.52
C GLN A 176 -9.13 -10.72 -3.63
N VAL A 177 -8.38 -9.96 -4.41
CA VAL A 177 -6.91 -9.99 -4.50
C VAL A 177 -6.36 -8.60 -4.20
N PHE A 178 -5.10 -8.53 -3.81
CA PHE A 178 -4.38 -7.26 -3.76
C PHE A 178 -3.59 -7.05 -5.05
N VAL A 179 -3.56 -5.83 -5.60
CA VAL A 179 -2.80 -5.52 -6.82
C VAL A 179 -1.85 -4.36 -6.60
N ARG A 180 -0.66 -4.47 -7.18
CA ARG A 180 0.38 -3.44 -7.19
C ARG A 180 0.86 -3.19 -8.62
N TRP A 181 0.91 -1.92 -9.01
CA TRP A 181 1.49 -1.45 -10.27
C TRP A 181 2.55 -0.41 -9.93
N VAL A 182 3.75 -0.57 -10.48
CA VAL A 182 4.88 0.34 -10.25
C VAL A 182 5.59 0.63 -11.55
N ASN A 183 5.97 1.89 -11.75
CA ASN A 183 7.02 2.25 -12.69
C ASN A 183 8.37 1.93 -12.03
N ARG A 184 9.01 0.86 -12.46
CA ARG A 184 10.26 0.36 -11.86
C ARG A 184 11.39 1.37 -11.99
N ASP A 185 11.43 2.14 -13.08
CA ASP A 185 12.51 3.07 -13.34
C ASP A 185 12.47 4.29 -12.41
N THR A 186 11.28 4.69 -11.95
CA THR A 186 11.09 5.88 -11.11
C THR A 186 10.70 5.57 -9.67
N GLY A 187 10.31 4.32 -9.39
CA GLY A 187 9.67 3.92 -8.14
C GLY A 187 8.29 4.54 -7.93
N GLU A 188 7.64 5.06 -8.98
CA GLU A 188 6.29 5.61 -8.90
C GLU A 188 5.28 4.46 -8.78
N ILE A 189 4.53 4.43 -7.67
CA ILE A 189 3.43 3.50 -7.46
C ILE A 189 2.20 4.07 -8.15
N LEU A 190 1.72 3.33 -9.14
CA LEU A 190 0.56 3.69 -9.94
C LEU A 190 -0.75 3.20 -9.31
N LEU A 191 -0.72 1.99 -8.77
CA LEU A 191 -1.86 1.33 -8.16
C LEU A 191 -1.39 0.45 -7.01
N PHE A 192 -2.08 0.50 -5.88
CA PHE A 192 -1.78 -0.33 -4.70
C PHE A 192 -3.04 -0.52 -3.86
N THR A 193 -3.87 -1.51 -4.24
CA THR A 193 -5.24 -1.63 -3.68
C THR A 193 -5.77 -3.06 -3.74
N PRO A 194 -6.69 -3.45 -2.86
CA PRO A 194 -7.56 -4.60 -3.06
C PRO A 194 -8.44 -4.40 -4.29
N THR A 195 -8.70 -5.48 -5.02
CA THR A 195 -9.60 -5.55 -6.17
C THR A 195 -10.46 -6.80 -6.06
N THR A 196 -11.75 -6.66 -6.37
CA THR A 196 -12.69 -7.79 -6.40
C THR A 196 -12.42 -8.69 -7.60
N VAL A 197 -12.54 -9.99 -7.40
CA VAL A 197 -12.33 -11.02 -8.42
C VAL A 197 -13.52 -11.95 -8.44
N ASN A 198 -13.85 -12.44 -9.63
CA ASN A 198 -14.82 -13.51 -9.79
C ASN A 198 -14.08 -14.84 -9.65
N ALA A 199 -14.21 -15.47 -8.48
CA ALA A 199 -13.60 -16.77 -8.18
C ALA A 199 -14.12 -17.90 -9.09
N GLY A 200 -15.32 -17.75 -9.68
CA GLY A 200 -15.88 -18.67 -10.66
C GLY A 200 -15.40 -18.44 -12.10
N SER A 201 -14.61 -17.38 -12.33
CA SER A 201 -14.05 -17.04 -13.64
C SER A 201 -12.56 -17.40 -13.70
N GLN A 202 -12.13 -18.01 -14.81
CA GLN A 202 -10.71 -18.16 -15.15
C GLN A 202 -10.09 -16.85 -15.67
N GLN A 203 -10.91 -15.84 -15.94
CA GLN A 203 -10.50 -14.55 -16.46
C GLN A 203 -10.87 -13.47 -15.46
N ASN A 204 -9.85 -12.89 -14.85
CA ASN A 204 -9.97 -11.72 -14.01
C ASN A 204 -8.92 -10.71 -14.44
N TRP A 205 -9.23 -9.44 -14.32
CA TRP A 205 -8.29 -8.38 -14.67
C TRP A 205 -8.48 -7.17 -13.78
N THR A 206 -7.42 -6.38 -13.66
CA THR A 206 -7.51 -4.99 -13.24
C THR A 206 -7.03 -4.12 -14.38
N SER A 207 -7.77 -3.06 -14.66
CA SER A 207 -7.41 -2.08 -15.66
C SER A 207 -6.91 -0.81 -15.00
N PHE A 208 -6.01 -0.11 -15.68
CA PHE A 208 -5.49 1.15 -15.18
C PHE A 208 -5.11 2.09 -16.33
N SER A 209 -5.38 3.38 -16.13
CA SER A 209 -4.86 4.48 -16.93
C SER A 209 -4.47 5.61 -15.98
N PRO A 210 -3.19 6.03 -15.92
CA PRO A 210 -2.77 7.13 -15.05
C PRO A 210 -3.43 8.46 -15.46
N ASP A 211 -3.87 9.27 -14.49
CA ASP A 211 -4.50 10.57 -14.75
C ASP A 211 -3.61 11.55 -15.53
N LYS A 212 -2.30 11.50 -15.27
CA LYS A 212 -1.28 12.31 -15.98
C LYS A 212 -0.80 11.66 -17.29
N GLY A 213 -1.35 10.49 -17.60
CA GLY A 213 -0.96 9.64 -18.71
C GLY A 213 0.27 8.79 -18.43
N TRP A 214 0.49 7.83 -19.32
CA TRP A 214 1.67 6.97 -19.32
C TRP A 214 2.95 7.76 -19.58
N LYS A 215 4.06 7.23 -19.08
CA LYS A 215 5.42 7.70 -19.37
C LYS A 215 6.18 6.56 -20.04
N ALA A 216 7.27 6.89 -20.73
CA ALA A 216 8.20 5.83 -21.13
C ALA A 216 8.87 5.25 -19.88
N GLY A 217 9.07 3.93 -19.86
CA GLY A 217 9.73 3.22 -18.78
C GLY A 217 9.34 1.75 -18.68
N ASN A 218 9.90 1.09 -17.68
CA ASN A 218 9.56 -0.29 -17.31
C ASN A 218 8.53 -0.30 -16.19
N TYR A 219 7.54 -1.17 -16.33
CA TYR A 219 6.43 -1.27 -15.42
C TYR A 219 6.29 -2.71 -14.93
N ASP A 220 6.02 -2.86 -13.64
CA ASP A 220 5.77 -4.14 -13.00
C ASP A 220 4.36 -4.18 -12.46
N VAL A 221 3.70 -5.33 -12.65
CA VAL A 221 2.38 -5.62 -12.08
C VAL A 221 2.48 -6.89 -11.26
N LYS A 222 1.98 -6.84 -10.02
CA LYS A 222 1.95 -8.00 -9.12
C LYS A 222 0.58 -8.13 -8.46
N TYR A 223 0.08 -9.36 -8.42
CA TYR A 223 -1.12 -9.75 -7.68
C TYR A 223 -0.76 -10.60 -6.47
N TYR A 224 -1.50 -10.40 -5.38
CA TYR A 224 -1.29 -11.10 -4.12
C TYR A 224 -2.62 -11.60 -3.55
N GLN A 225 -2.53 -12.65 -2.73
CA GLN A 225 -3.65 -13.13 -1.94
C GLN A 225 -3.99 -12.15 -0.82
N MET A 226 -5.28 -12.01 -0.50
CA MET A 226 -5.75 -11.21 0.65
C MET A 226 -5.65 -12.02 1.95
N ASN A 227 -4.46 -12.51 2.26
CA ASN A 227 -4.15 -13.29 3.46
C ASN A 227 -3.11 -12.58 4.34
N ASN A 228 -2.79 -13.15 5.52
CA ASN A 228 -1.82 -12.54 6.45
C ASN A 228 -0.45 -12.24 5.83
N ASP A 229 -0.01 -13.06 4.89
CA ASP A 229 1.32 -12.99 4.30
C ASP A 229 1.41 -12.15 3.03
N LEU A 230 0.27 -11.67 2.52
CA LEU A 230 0.18 -11.03 1.21
C LEU A 230 0.90 -11.88 0.16
N THR A 231 0.55 -13.17 0.09
CA THR A 231 1.31 -14.14 -0.72
C THR A 231 1.21 -13.79 -2.21
N PRO A 232 2.33 -13.66 -2.95
CA PRO A 232 2.29 -13.40 -4.39
C PRO A 232 1.61 -14.53 -5.18
N ILE A 233 0.73 -14.16 -6.10
CA ILE A 233 -0.01 -15.09 -6.96
C ILE A 233 0.61 -15.13 -8.35
N ALA A 234 0.77 -13.95 -8.94
CA ALA A 234 1.23 -13.78 -10.31
C ALA A 234 1.90 -12.41 -10.46
N GLN A 235 2.85 -12.32 -11.38
CA GLN A 235 3.54 -11.07 -11.67
C GLN A 235 3.91 -11.02 -13.15
N THR A 236 4.04 -9.81 -13.70
CA THR A 236 4.60 -9.59 -15.04
C THR A 236 5.27 -8.22 -15.11
N SER A 237 6.03 -8.01 -16.17
CA SER A 237 6.63 -6.74 -16.51
C SER A 237 6.34 -6.38 -17.96
N PHE A 238 6.23 -5.08 -18.25
CA PHE A 238 6.15 -4.56 -19.61
C PHE A 238 6.94 -3.26 -19.75
N THR A 239 7.31 -2.93 -20.97
CA THR A 239 8.09 -1.72 -21.27
C THR A 239 7.30 -0.84 -22.22
N ILE A 240 7.13 0.43 -21.85
CA ILE A 240 6.65 1.48 -22.75
C ILE A 240 7.87 2.24 -23.25
N LYS A 241 8.14 2.19 -24.55
CA LYS A 241 9.23 2.95 -25.19
C LYS A 241 8.77 4.31 -25.66
N GLN A 242 7.52 4.41 -26.11
CA GLN A 242 6.96 5.63 -26.68
C GLN A 242 5.52 5.82 -26.23
N VAL A 243 5.19 7.07 -25.88
CA VAL A 243 3.84 7.51 -25.57
C VAL A 243 3.32 8.38 -26.70
N ILE A 244 2.27 7.92 -27.37
CA ILE A 244 1.57 8.64 -28.43
C ILE A 244 0.63 9.66 -27.77
N GLN A 245 0.71 10.92 -28.18
CA GLN A 245 -0.13 11.99 -27.62
C GLN A 245 -1.58 11.88 -28.10
#